data_AF-F3KGF3-F1
#
_entry.id   AF-F3KGF3-F1
#
_cell.length_a   1.000
_cell.length_b   1.000
_cell.length_c   1.000
_cell.angle_alpha   90.00
_cell.angle_beta   90.00
_cell.angle_gamma   90.00
#
_symmetry.space_group_name_H-M   'P 1'
#
loop_
_entity.id
_entity.type
_entity.pdbx_description
1 polymer ?
#
loop_
_entity_poly.entity_id
_entity_poly.type
_entity_poly.pdbx_seq_one_letter_code
_entity_poly.pdbx_strand_id
1 'polypeptide(L)' 'MRDYILKQSHNNAALVDAYNGCVLGVERFRALHLQYADQYIHQQSQSGDANPTNIGTGGTPFMRYLDKHKRESKQFLIGQ' A
#
# COMPACT_ATOMS: atom_id res chain seq x y z
N MET A 1 5.38 1.64 17.91
CA MET A 1 6.57 1.98 17.10
C MET A 1 6.51 3.42 16.58
N ARG A 2 5.52 3.80 15.75
CA ARG A 2 5.38 5.18 15.23
C ARG A 2 5.35 6.25 16.34
N ASP A 3 4.56 6.02 17.39
CA ASP A 3 4.43 6.99 18.50
C ASP A 3 5.73 7.22 19.27
N TYR A 4 6.60 6.20 19.34
CA TYR A 4 7.92 6.34 19.93
C TYR A 4 8.80 7.26 19.10
N ILE A 5 8.79 7.08 17.76
CA ILE A 5 9.56 7.90 16.83
C ILE A 5 9.05 9.34 16.82
N LEU A 6 7.73 9.55 16.88
CA LEU A 6 7.13 10.88 17.04
C LEU A 6 7.66 11.62 18.27
N LYS A 7 7.73 10.94 19.42
CA LYS A 7 8.27 11.53 20.66
C LYS A 7 9.75 11.91 20.56
N GLN A 8 10.52 11.25 19.68
CA GLN A 8 11.94 11.51 19.46
C GLN A 8 12.24 12.37 18.23
N SER A 9 11.20 12.77 17.48
CA SER A 9 11.33 13.41 16.17
C SER A 9 12.10 14.74 16.21
N HIS A 10 11.98 15.49 17.33
CA HIS A 10 12.70 16.75 17.54
C HIS A 10 14.21 16.59 17.74
N ASN A 11 14.67 15.43 18.21
CA ASN A 11 16.06 15.22 18.63
C ASN A 11 16.82 14.22 17.75
N ASN A 12 16.13 13.55 16.82
CA ASN A 12 16.74 12.50 16.01
C ASN A 12 16.13 12.43 14.60
N ALA A 13 16.61 13.32 13.73
CA ALA A 13 16.20 13.37 12.32
C ALA A 13 16.50 12.06 11.57
N ALA A 14 17.65 11.44 11.83
CA ALA A 14 18.02 10.17 11.19
C ALA A 14 17.02 9.04 11.50
N LEU A 15 16.44 9.01 12.70
CA LEU A 15 15.41 8.05 13.06
C LEU A 15 14.09 8.30 12.31
N VAL A 16 13.72 9.57 12.13
CA VAL A 16 12.55 9.96 11.32
C VAL A 16 12.76 9.59 9.85
N ASP A 17 13.95 9.85 9.31
CA ASP A 17 14.29 9.51 7.92
C ASP A 17 14.26 8.00 7.68
N ALA A 18 14.85 7.21 8.57
CA ALA A 18 14.82 5.75 8.48
C ALA A 18 13.38 5.22 8.52
N TYR A 19 12.54 5.76 9.40
CA TYR A 19 11.14 5.40 9.49
C TYR A 19 10.36 5.78 8.22
N ASN A 20 10.50 7.01 7.75
CA ASN A 20 9.86 7.50 6.53
C ASN A 20 10.32 6.68 5.32
N GLY A 21 11.60 6.28 5.26
CA GLY A 21 12.13 5.36 4.26
C GLY A 21 11.39 4.02 4.22
N CYS A 22 11.13 3.42 5.38
CA CYS A 22 10.33 2.18 5.47
C CYS A 22 8.88 2.39 5.00
N VAL A 23 8.23 3.49 5.40
CA VAL A 23 6.86 3.82 4.98
C VAL A 23 6.78 3.98 3.45
N LEU A 24 7.75 4.68 2.85
CA LEU A 24 7.85 4.83 1.40
C LEU A 24 8.13 3.50 0.69
N GLY A 25 8.94 2.63 1.28
CA GLY A 25 9.16 1.28 0.76
C GLY A 25 7.86 0.48 0.67
N VAL A 26 7.04 0.51 1.72
CA VAL A 26 5.72 -0.15 1.74
C VAL A 26 4.76 0.46 0.72
N GLU A 27 4.75 1.79 0.56
CA GLU A 27 3.91 2.47 -0.42
C GLU A 27 4.28 2.07 -1.85
N ARG A 28 5.58 2.03 -2.18
CA ARG A 28 6.08 1.57 -3.49
C ARG A 28 5.70 0.12 -3.77
N PHE A 29 5.86 -0.77 -2.79
CA PHE A 29 5.43 -2.16 -2.90
C PHE A 29 3.93 -2.27 -3.19
N ARG A 30 3.09 -1.51 -2.47
CA ARG A 30 1.62 -1.51 -2.67
C ARG A 30 1.22 -0.94 -4.02
N ALA A 31 1.92 0.08 -4.52
CA ALA A 31 1.71 0.62 -5.85
C ALA A 31 2.03 -0.41 -6.95
N LEU A 32 3.18 -1.09 -6.84
CA LEU A 32 3.55 -2.15 -7.78
C LEU A 32 2.57 -3.32 -7.72
N HIS A 33 2.16 -3.73 -6.51
CA HIS A 33 1.17 -4.79 -6.33
C HIS A 33 -0.18 -4.44 -6.97
N LEU A 34 -0.66 -3.20 -6.80
CA LEU A 34 -1.89 -2.72 -7.45
C LEU A 34 -1.78 -2.78 -8.98
N GLN A 35 -0.63 -2.36 -9.54
CA GLN A 35 -0.40 -2.42 -10.97
C GLN A 35 -0.43 -3.87 -11.48
N TYR A 36 0.24 -4.78 -10.79
CA TYR A 36 0.29 -6.19 -11.19
C TYR A 36 -1.09 -6.86 -11.05
N ALA A 37 -1.83 -6.54 -9.99
CA ALA A 37 -3.20 -6.98 -9.82
C ALA A 37 -4.11 -6.53 -10.97
N ASP A 38 -3.97 -5.29 -11.44
CA ASP A 38 -4.71 -4.80 -12.59
C ASP A 38 -4.37 -5.61 -13.86
N GLN A 39 -3.07 -5.70 -14.17
CA GLN A 39 -2.60 -6.30 -15.41
C GLN A 39 -2.86 -7.81 -15.50
N TYR A 40 -2.64 -8.55 -14.41
CA TYR A 40 -2.60 -10.02 -14.45
C TYR A 40 -3.84 -10.70 -13.84
N ILE A 41 -4.67 -9.97 -13.10
CA ILE A 41 -5.89 -10.56 -12.52
C ILE A 41 -7.10 -9.88 -13.14
N HIS A 42 -7.18 -8.56 -13.06
CA HIS A 42 -8.35 -7.83 -13.53
C HIS A 42 -8.49 -7.85 -15.06
N GLN A 43 -7.43 -7.56 -15.81
CA GLN A 43 -7.50 -7.54 -17.28
C GLN A 43 -7.53 -8.94 -17.92
N GLN A 44 -6.71 -9.89 -17.44
CA GLN A 44 -6.65 -11.24 -18.01
C GLN A 44 -7.94 -12.05 -17.82
N SER A 45 -8.63 -11.84 -16.70
CA SER A 45 -9.90 -12.52 -16.42
C SER A 45 -11.08 -12.07 -17.26
N GLN A 46 -10.99 -10.89 -17.90
CA GLN A 46 -12.01 -10.44 -18.86
C GLN A 46 -11.94 -11.22 -20.19
N SER A 47 -10.90 -12.06 -20.38
CA SER A 47 -10.64 -12.77 -21.64
C SER A 47 -11.09 -14.24 -21.64
N GLY A 48 -11.76 -14.73 -20.59
CA GLY A 48 -12.30 -16.10 -20.55
C GLY A 48 -13.44 -16.28 -19.55
N ASP A 49 -14.31 -17.27 -19.78
CA ASP A 49 -15.51 -17.60 -18.98
C ASP A 49 -15.21 -18.18 -17.58
N ALA A 50 -14.12 -17.75 -16.95
CA ALA A 50 -13.67 -18.23 -15.64
C ALA A 50 -14.24 -17.41 -14.48
N ASN A 51 -13.99 -17.89 -13.25
CA ASN A 51 -14.50 -17.39 -11.97
C ASN A 51 -14.48 -15.84 -11.84
N PRO A 52 -15.43 -15.20 -11.13
CA PRO A 52 -15.48 -13.74 -11.01
C PRO A 52 -14.22 -13.19 -10.34
N THR A 53 -13.54 -12.27 -11.01
CA THR A 53 -12.26 -11.68 -10.58
C THR A 53 -12.39 -10.25 -10.07
N ASN A 54 -13.61 -9.72 -10.09
CA ASN A 54 -13.96 -8.45 -9.49
C ASN A 54 -13.97 -8.51 -7.95
N ILE A 55 -14.06 -9.70 -7.36
CA ILE A 55 -14.02 -9.97 -5.92
C ILE A 55 -12.75 -10.76 -5.60
N GLY A 56 -11.90 -10.20 -4.73
CA GLY A 56 -10.70 -10.91 -4.25
C GLY A 56 -11.08 -12.07 -3.32
N THR A 57 -10.12 -12.96 -3.03
CA THR A 57 -10.34 -14.13 -2.14
C THR A 57 -10.80 -13.77 -0.72
N GLY A 58 -10.61 -12.52 -0.30
CA GLY A 58 -11.14 -11.95 0.95
C GLY A 58 -12.53 -11.32 0.85
N GLY A 59 -13.26 -11.49 -0.26
CA GLY A 59 -14.66 -11.04 -0.42
C GLY A 59 -14.86 -9.55 -0.71
N THR A 60 -13.78 -8.79 -1.00
CA THR A 60 -13.86 -7.34 -1.30
C THR A 60 -13.54 -7.05 -2.76
N PRO A 61 -14.03 -5.91 -3.31
CA PRO A 61 -13.59 -5.46 -4.63
C PRO A 61 -12.07 -5.25 -4.63
N PHE A 62 -11.35 -6.18 -5.27
CA PHE A 62 -9.93 -6.40 -5.05
C PHE A 62 -9.10 -5.13 -5.32
N MET A 63 -9.39 -4.46 -6.43
CA MET A 63 -8.72 -3.22 -6.84
C MET A 63 -9.00 -2.04 -5.91
N ARG A 64 -10.24 -1.90 -5.38
CA ARG A 64 -10.57 -0.82 -4.44
C ARG A 64 -9.83 -1.00 -3.10
N TYR A 65 -9.69 -2.24 -2.65
CA TYR A 65 -9.00 -2.54 -1.40
C TYR A 65 -7.50 -2.24 -1.51
N LEU A 66 -6.86 -2.61 -2.62
CA LEU A 66 -5.45 -2.31 -2.86
C LEU A 66 -5.17 -0.81 -2.98
N ASP A 67 -6.04 -0.06 -3.68
CA ASP A 67 -5.87 1.39 -3.81
C ASP A 67 -6.03 2.12 -2.45
N LYS A 68 -6.99 1.68 -1.63
CA LYS A 68 -7.15 2.17 -0.25
C LYS A 68 -5.84 2.02 0.54
N HIS A 69 -5.25 0.83 0.58
CA HIS A 69 -4.01 0.56 1.31
C HIS A 69 -2.81 1.36 0.80
N LYS A 70 -2.72 1.57 -0.52
CA LYS A 70 -1.72 2.44 -1.12
C LYS A 70 -1.85 3.87 -0.57
N ARG A 71 -3.07 4.44 -0.60
CA ARG A 71 -3.33 5.80 -0.08
C ARG A 71 -3.05 5.93 1.41
N GLU A 72 -3.48 4.97 2.22
CA GLU A 72 -3.29 5.00 3.68
C GLU A 72 -1.80 4.95 4.08
N SER A 73 -0.94 4.34 3.26
CA SER A 73 0.50 4.26 3.52
C SER A 73 1.13 5.64 3.76
N LYS A 74 0.75 6.65 2.97
CA LYS A 74 1.34 8.00 3.07
C LYS A 74 0.90 8.77 4.32
N GLN A 75 -0.22 8.37 4.94
CA GLN A 75 -0.72 9.00 6.16
C GLN A 75 0.17 8.72 7.38
N PHE A 76 1.04 7.71 7.28
CA PHE A 76 1.94 7.34 8.36
C PHE A 76 3.25 8.15 8.38
N LEU A 77 3.56 8.91 7.31
CA LEU A 77 4.72 9.79 7.26
C LEU A 77 4.72 10.78 8.43
N ILE A 78 5.91 11.12 8.90
CA ILE A 78 6.13 12.07 10.01
C ILE A 78 6.76 13.33 9.43
N GLY A 79 6.25 14.51 9.83
CA GLY A 79 6.80 15.83 9.45
C GLY A 79 6.36 16.33 8.08
N GLN A 80 5.12 16.06 7.66
CA GLN A 80 4.52 16.66 6.47
C GLN A 80 4.22 18.14 6.64
#